data_AF-A0A0S4J7B7-F1
#
_entry.id   AF-A0A0S4J7B7-F1
#
_cell.length_a   1.000
_cell.length_b   1.000
_cell.length_c   1.000
_cell.angle_alpha   90.00
_cell.angle_beta   90.00
_cell.angle_gamma   90.00
#
_symmetry.space_group_name_H-M   'P 1'
#
loop_
_entity.id
_entity.type
_entity.pdbx_description
1 polymer ?
#
loop_
_entity_poly.entity_id
_entity_poly.type
_entity_poly.pdbx_seq_one_letter_code
_entity_poly.pdbx_strand_id
1 'polypeptide(L)'
;MLRFHVLTLLIALVIMMTLSCFSSCEEIPCTNTTTTSSTSPFLLNSNATYTLTDCVSDLAFIDLAPSPSEAEAFENVTIRVHRGNVLPRLRFANVYLLRIRDIDLSVKDVFVSAFIEISSGGASIATAMMDISGAYLLTAVDDVRITIVGSSIYLNVSVNATYVTSAVAPLWYLMAPANGVTISAFNGTIQDSNVSIAVNISGASGAYQNVVAIAALGTLQYTGNMLHVAIQVVNSTLSLTMKSAAHPNVTYNAANPAIFNLRSAQQGSSTAAAVLQGVALTSSGGSRFFVHVEAPSTSSDIASIWSLRFAVMRDIVVDLQRNTVASIDTVCGGDECRTTLVSNYPSARIVEIEGASIASNHSIRAHGCTFSINSPKEALVFTWQNCQRLSSASAHIEYRRVCGTVGDIWVGRRFHG
;
A
#
# COMPACT_ATOMS: atom_id res chain seq x y z
N MET A 1 -33.27 51.29 -14.67
CA MET A 1 -31.90 51.22 -14.09
C MET A 1 -31.59 49.89 -13.39
N LEU A 2 -32.54 49.26 -12.69
CA LEU A 2 -32.34 47.96 -12.00
C LEU A 2 -31.89 46.81 -12.93
N ARG A 3 -32.40 46.74 -14.16
CA ARG A 3 -32.07 45.67 -15.13
C ARG A 3 -30.62 45.66 -15.62
N PHE A 4 -29.94 46.81 -15.62
CA PHE A 4 -28.55 46.91 -16.07
C PHE A 4 -27.57 46.43 -15.00
N HIS A 5 -27.88 46.64 -13.72
CA HIS A 5 -27.02 46.23 -12.59
C HIS A 5 -27.08 44.72 -12.34
N VAL A 6 -28.25 44.09 -12.56
CA VAL A 6 -28.40 42.63 -12.45
C VAL A 6 -27.62 41.92 -13.57
N LEU A 7 -27.57 42.49 -14.77
CA LEU A 7 -26.85 41.92 -15.90
C LEU A 7 -25.32 42.01 -15.71
N THR A 8 -24.78 43.13 -15.22
CA THR A 8 -23.36 43.24 -14.88
C THR A 8 -22.97 42.34 -13.71
N LEU A 9 -23.84 42.17 -12.71
CA LEU A 9 -23.59 41.24 -11.60
C LEU A 9 -23.56 39.78 -12.08
N LEU A 10 -24.47 39.40 -12.98
CA LEU A 10 -24.49 38.05 -13.57
C LEU A 10 -23.28 37.79 -14.47
N ILE A 11 -22.86 38.78 -15.27
CA ILE A 11 -21.64 38.65 -16.10
C ILE A 11 -20.40 38.59 -15.20
N ALA A 12 -20.31 39.39 -14.13
CA ALA A 12 -19.21 39.31 -13.18
C ALA A 12 -19.19 37.98 -12.41
N LEU A 13 -20.36 37.42 -12.07
CA LEU A 13 -20.48 36.11 -11.42
C LEU A 13 -20.12 34.97 -12.37
N VAL A 14 -20.51 35.05 -13.65
CA VAL A 14 -20.13 34.08 -14.68
C VAL A 14 -18.63 34.18 -14.97
N ILE A 15 -18.07 35.38 -15.07
CA ILE A 15 -16.63 35.61 -15.23
C ILE A 15 -15.88 35.08 -13.99
N MET A 16 -16.35 35.34 -12.75
CA MET A 16 -15.76 34.76 -11.53
C MET A 16 -15.90 33.24 -11.44
N MET A 17 -17.00 32.65 -11.92
CA MET A 17 -17.19 31.19 -11.98
C MET A 17 -16.36 30.52 -13.10
N THR A 18 -16.02 31.26 -14.16
CA THR A 18 -15.07 30.80 -15.19
C THR A 18 -13.61 31.09 -14.82
N LEU A 19 -13.34 32.04 -13.91
CA LEU A 19 -12.00 32.38 -13.42
C LEU A 19 -11.59 31.60 -12.16
N SER A 20 -12.43 30.74 -11.59
CA SER A 20 -12.01 29.82 -10.53
C SER A 20 -11.32 28.54 -11.05
N CYS A 21 -11.00 28.49 -12.36
CA CYS A 21 -10.16 27.45 -12.97
C CYS A 21 -8.79 28.03 -13.34
N PHE A 22 -8.02 28.49 -12.35
CA PHE A 22 -6.60 28.84 -12.50
C PHE A 22 -5.68 27.73 -11.96
N SER A 23 -6.00 26.46 -12.22
CA SER A 23 -4.90 25.49 -12.34
C SER A 23 -4.49 25.47 -13.81
N SER A 24 -3.21 25.78 -14.09
CA SER A 24 -2.64 25.42 -15.37
C SER A 24 -2.81 23.90 -15.50
N CYS A 25 -3.54 23.47 -16.54
CA CYS A 25 -3.59 22.06 -16.90
C CYS A 25 -2.38 21.81 -17.79
N GLU A 26 -1.36 21.18 -17.22
CA GLU A 26 -0.09 20.91 -17.89
C GLU A 26 -0.05 19.45 -18.34
N GLU A 27 0.24 19.23 -19.63
CA GLU A 27 0.45 17.88 -20.16
C GLU A 27 1.87 17.43 -19.81
N ILE A 28 2.00 16.30 -19.12
CA ILE A 28 3.27 15.66 -18.86
C ILE A 28 3.70 14.96 -20.16
N PRO A 29 4.92 15.19 -20.66
CA PRO A 29 5.40 14.50 -21.85
C PRO A 29 5.62 13.00 -21.57
N CYS A 30 5.30 12.17 -22.56
CA CYS A 30 5.46 10.71 -22.51
C CYS A 30 6.90 10.20 -22.66
N THR A 31 7.85 10.98 -22.18
CA THR A 31 9.27 10.69 -22.31
C THR A 31 9.94 10.96 -20.98
N ASN A 32 10.58 9.95 -20.39
CA ASN A 32 11.59 10.22 -19.38
C ASN A 32 12.80 10.83 -20.09
N THR A 33 13.25 12.01 -19.68
CA THR A 33 14.49 12.60 -20.22
C THR A 33 15.67 11.77 -19.72
N THR A 34 16.24 10.99 -20.63
CA THR A 34 17.40 10.12 -20.38
C THR A 34 18.66 10.83 -20.86
N THR A 35 19.45 11.38 -19.94
CA THR A 35 20.80 11.86 -20.25
C THR A 35 21.81 10.88 -19.68
N THR A 36 22.15 9.87 -20.49
CA THR A 36 23.33 8.98 -20.42
C THR A 36 23.70 8.23 -19.12
N SER A 37 22.92 8.30 -18.04
CA SER A 37 23.02 7.37 -16.89
C SER A 37 21.93 7.54 -15.83
N SER A 38 21.02 8.51 -15.97
CA SER A 38 19.86 8.69 -15.09
C SER A 38 18.63 9.19 -15.87
N THR A 39 17.44 8.76 -15.45
CA THR A 39 16.18 9.40 -15.83
C THR A 39 15.98 10.62 -14.95
N SER A 40 15.83 11.79 -15.56
CA SER A 40 15.43 12.99 -14.82
C SER A 40 13.90 13.03 -14.67
N PRO A 41 13.36 13.25 -13.46
CA PRO A 41 11.92 13.34 -13.25
C PRO A 41 11.34 14.59 -13.91
N PHE A 42 10.08 14.53 -14.31
CA PHE A 42 9.30 15.72 -14.63
C PHE A 42 8.93 16.45 -13.32
N LEU A 43 9.23 17.74 -13.25
CA LEU A 43 9.04 18.54 -12.04
C LEU A 43 7.61 19.09 -11.96
N LEU A 44 6.99 18.95 -10.80
CA LEU A 44 5.64 19.40 -10.51
C LEU A 44 5.68 20.59 -9.54
N ASN A 45 4.84 21.59 -9.76
CA ASN A 45 4.63 22.71 -8.86
C ASN A 45 3.36 22.50 -8.04
N SER A 46 3.27 23.13 -6.86
CA SER A 46 2.04 23.18 -6.08
C SER A 46 0.94 23.95 -6.82
N ASN A 47 -0.32 23.72 -6.44
CA ASN A 47 -1.50 24.40 -6.99
C ASN A 47 -1.71 24.21 -8.50
N ALA A 48 -1.31 23.05 -9.03
CA ALA A 48 -1.37 22.74 -10.46
C ALA A 48 -2.08 21.42 -10.74
N THR A 49 -2.51 21.25 -11.99
CA THR A 49 -3.12 20.01 -12.48
C THR A 49 -2.29 19.48 -13.64
N TYR A 50 -1.88 18.22 -13.52
CA TYR A 50 -1.06 17.53 -14.50
C TYR A 50 -1.82 16.38 -15.12
N THR A 51 -1.68 16.22 -16.43
CA THR A 51 -2.32 15.12 -17.17
C THR A 51 -1.30 14.35 -17.99
N LEU A 52 -1.44 13.03 -18.03
CA LEU A 52 -0.70 12.12 -18.87
C LEU A 52 -1.71 11.29 -19.69
N THR A 53 -1.74 11.49 -21.00
CA THR A 53 -2.75 10.86 -21.87
C THR A 53 -2.11 9.90 -22.88
N ASP A 54 -2.70 8.71 -23.03
CA ASP A 54 -2.35 7.72 -24.07
C ASP A 54 -0.85 7.40 -24.12
N CYS A 55 -0.24 7.33 -22.94
CA CYS A 55 1.20 7.35 -22.82
C CYS A 55 1.85 5.99 -23.00
N VAL A 56 2.80 5.86 -23.92
CA VAL A 56 3.47 4.60 -24.24
C VAL A 56 4.97 4.68 -23.98
N SER A 57 5.49 3.79 -23.15
CA SER A 57 6.91 3.67 -22.83
C SER A 57 7.31 2.20 -22.64
N ASP A 58 8.60 1.90 -22.79
CA ASP A 58 9.17 0.61 -22.40
C ASP A 58 9.37 0.48 -20.87
N LEU A 59 9.20 1.59 -20.15
CA LEU A 59 9.31 1.66 -18.70
C LEU A 59 7.93 1.54 -18.04
N ALA A 60 7.88 0.87 -16.88
CA ALA A 60 6.65 0.77 -16.10
C ALA A 60 6.16 2.11 -15.52
N PHE A 61 7.10 3.06 -15.32
CA PHE A 61 6.83 4.33 -14.64
C PHE A 61 7.39 5.53 -15.40
N ILE A 62 6.64 6.63 -15.33
CA ILE A 62 7.15 7.98 -15.62
C ILE A 62 7.46 8.67 -14.29
N ASP A 63 8.69 9.15 -14.17
CA ASP A 63 9.20 9.76 -12.96
C ASP A 63 8.70 11.20 -12.80
N LEU A 64 8.06 11.47 -11.66
CA LEU A 64 7.58 12.79 -11.26
C LEU A 64 8.22 13.17 -9.93
N ALA A 65 8.52 14.45 -9.73
CA ALA A 65 9.02 14.96 -8.46
C ALA A 65 8.50 16.37 -8.19
N PRO A 66 8.32 16.78 -6.92
CA PRO A 66 8.12 18.19 -6.60
C PRO A 66 9.29 19.03 -7.13
N SER A 67 8.99 20.23 -7.61
CA SER A 67 9.99 21.22 -7.96
C SER A 67 10.83 21.57 -6.71
N PRO A 68 12.15 21.80 -6.83
CA PRO A 68 12.99 22.26 -5.72
C PRO A 68 12.50 23.55 -5.04
N SER A 69 11.63 24.34 -5.69
CA SER A 69 10.96 25.51 -5.10
C SER A 69 10.01 25.15 -3.97
N GLU A 70 9.52 23.90 -3.91
CA GLU A 70 8.50 23.43 -2.97
C GLU A 70 9.10 23.01 -1.62
N ALA A 71 10.16 23.68 -1.15
CA ALA A 71 10.94 23.24 0.00
C ALA A 71 10.12 23.17 1.31
N GLU A 72 9.11 24.02 1.48
CA GLU A 72 8.30 24.02 2.71
C GLU A 72 7.09 23.09 2.63
N ALA A 73 6.35 23.13 1.53
CA ALA A 73 5.14 22.35 1.34
C ALA A 73 4.94 22.00 -0.14
N PHE A 74 4.40 20.81 -0.40
CA PHE A 74 3.89 20.41 -1.70
C PHE A 74 2.40 20.15 -1.58
N GLU A 75 1.59 21.00 -2.20
CA GLU A 75 0.15 21.03 -1.94
C GLU A 75 -0.74 21.34 -3.13
N ASN A 76 -2.01 20.93 -3.04
CA ASN A 76 -3.06 21.19 -4.04
C ASN A 76 -2.66 20.73 -5.44
N VAL A 77 -2.14 19.49 -5.55
CA VAL A 77 -1.69 18.93 -6.83
C VAL A 77 -2.63 17.81 -7.25
N THR A 78 -3.12 17.91 -8.48
CA THR A 78 -3.87 16.83 -9.12
C THR A 78 -3.06 16.22 -10.25
N ILE A 79 -2.87 14.91 -10.25
CA ILE A 79 -2.22 14.16 -11.33
C ILE A 79 -3.26 13.20 -11.92
N ARG A 80 -3.47 13.29 -13.24
CA ARG A 80 -4.42 12.45 -13.96
C ARG A 80 -3.68 11.64 -15.01
N VAL A 81 -3.84 10.33 -14.98
CA VAL A 81 -3.31 9.44 -16.00
C VAL A 81 -4.46 8.72 -16.66
N HIS A 82 -4.56 8.87 -17.98
CA HIS A 82 -5.62 8.27 -18.78
C HIS A 82 -5.02 7.46 -19.92
N ARG A 83 -5.30 6.14 -19.92
CA ARG A 83 -4.84 5.19 -20.93
C ARG A 83 -3.31 5.11 -21.04
N GLY A 84 -2.84 4.24 -21.93
CA GLY A 84 -1.41 3.96 -22.11
C GLY A 84 -0.91 2.79 -21.27
N ASN A 85 0.41 2.69 -21.15
CA ASN A 85 1.09 1.55 -20.50
C ASN A 85 2.06 1.93 -19.37
N VAL A 86 1.94 3.14 -18.84
CA VAL A 86 2.81 3.66 -17.78
C VAL A 86 2.01 4.08 -16.55
N LEU A 87 2.67 3.99 -15.40
CA LEU A 87 2.18 4.54 -14.14
C LEU A 87 2.92 5.84 -13.80
N PRO A 88 2.25 6.83 -13.19
CA PRO A 88 2.97 8.00 -12.66
C PRO A 88 3.74 7.56 -11.41
N ARG A 89 5.00 7.96 -11.26
CA ARG A 89 5.80 7.71 -10.06
C ARG A 89 6.23 9.04 -9.43
N LEU A 90 5.41 9.55 -8.53
CA LEU A 90 5.71 10.72 -7.72
C LEU A 90 6.66 10.37 -6.58
N ARG A 91 7.90 10.85 -6.67
CA ARG A 91 8.97 10.59 -5.70
C ARG A 91 9.31 11.84 -4.92
N PHE A 92 9.36 11.72 -3.60
CA PHE A 92 9.83 12.77 -2.71
C PHE A 92 11.28 12.52 -2.28
N ALA A 93 12.14 12.09 -3.21
CA ALA A 93 13.53 11.74 -2.91
C ALA A 93 14.40 13.00 -2.77
N ASN A 94 15.14 13.10 -1.66
CA ASN A 94 16.07 14.21 -1.39
C ASN A 94 15.42 15.60 -1.35
N VAL A 95 14.13 15.67 -1.04
CA VAL A 95 13.42 16.94 -0.88
C VAL A 95 13.36 17.29 0.60
N TYR A 96 13.74 18.52 0.95
CA TYR A 96 13.64 19.06 2.31
C TYR A 96 12.20 19.46 2.69
N LEU A 97 11.22 18.67 2.27
CA LEU A 97 9.80 18.97 2.37
C LEU A 97 9.29 18.80 3.81
N LEU A 98 8.60 19.80 4.36
CA LEU A 98 7.99 19.68 5.69
C LEU A 98 6.59 19.05 5.62
N ARG A 99 5.83 19.29 4.55
CA ARG A 99 4.41 18.92 4.45
C ARG A 99 3.98 18.50 3.04
N ILE A 100 3.23 17.42 2.94
CA ILE A 100 2.50 16.99 1.74
C ILE A 100 1.01 17.14 2.03
N ARG A 101 0.25 17.81 1.17
CA ARG A 101 -1.18 18.03 1.44
C ARG A 101 -2.04 18.11 0.17
N ASP A 102 -3.31 17.69 0.26
CA ASP A 102 -4.32 17.91 -0.79
C ASP A 102 -3.82 17.39 -2.17
N ILE A 103 -3.37 16.13 -2.20
CA ILE A 103 -2.83 15.47 -3.40
C ILE A 103 -3.86 14.49 -3.94
N ASP A 104 -4.29 14.67 -5.19
CA ASP A 104 -5.19 13.75 -5.89
C ASP A 104 -4.47 13.10 -7.07
N LEU A 105 -4.18 11.81 -6.97
CA LEU A 105 -3.59 11.01 -8.04
C LEU A 105 -4.64 10.04 -8.57
N SER A 106 -5.01 10.21 -9.84
CA SER A 106 -5.98 9.35 -10.52
C SER A 106 -5.35 8.63 -11.71
N VAL A 107 -5.57 7.32 -11.80
CA VAL A 107 -5.14 6.47 -12.91
C VAL A 107 -6.35 5.74 -13.47
N LYS A 108 -6.57 5.86 -14.77
CA LYS A 108 -7.75 5.32 -15.42
C LYS A 108 -7.43 4.65 -16.75
N ASP A 109 -7.98 3.46 -16.94
CA ASP A 109 -7.94 2.69 -18.20
C ASP A 109 -6.51 2.39 -18.69
N VAL A 110 -5.53 2.23 -17.78
CA VAL A 110 -4.14 1.92 -18.16
C VAL A 110 -3.89 0.41 -18.22
N PHE A 111 -2.97 -0.02 -19.08
CA PHE A 111 -2.48 -1.40 -19.16
C PHE A 111 -0.96 -1.43 -18.99
N VAL A 112 -0.49 -1.76 -17.80
CA VAL A 112 0.95 -1.82 -17.51
C VAL A 112 1.36 -3.27 -17.37
N SER A 113 2.37 -3.69 -18.14
CA SER A 113 2.99 -5.01 -18.03
C SER A 113 4.50 -4.86 -18.11
N ALA A 114 5.21 -5.06 -17.00
CA ALA A 114 6.64 -4.80 -16.95
C ALA A 114 7.41 -5.75 -16.04
N PHE A 115 8.69 -5.89 -16.34
CA PHE A 115 9.69 -6.53 -15.48
C PHE A 115 10.56 -5.44 -14.84
N ILE A 116 10.78 -5.55 -13.53
CA ILE A 116 11.55 -4.59 -12.75
C ILE A 116 12.63 -5.35 -11.99
N GLU A 117 13.89 -5.02 -12.25
CA GLU A 117 15.01 -5.57 -11.51
C GLU A 117 15.49 -4.56 -10.46
N ILE A 118 15.60 -5.03 -9.21
CA ILE A 118 16.19 -4.30 -8.10
C ILE A 118 17.56 -4.95 -7.82
N SER A 119 18.61 -4.41 -8.46
CA SER A 119 20.01 -4.83 -8.31
C SER A 119 20.81 -3.85 -7.43
N SER A 120 21.91 -4.31 -6.83
CA SER A 120 22.74 -3.51 -5.92
C SER A 120 23.27 -2.21 -6.56
N GLY A 121 23.00 -1.06 -5.93
CA GLY A 121 23.53 0.23 -6.39
C GLY A 121 22.84 1.45 -5.78
N GLY A 122 22.88 1.61 -4.45
CA GLY A 122 22.41 2.82 -3.76
C GLY A 122 20.89 2.95 -3.65
N ALA A 123 20.44 3.48 -2.51
CA ALA A 123 19.06 3.84 -2.12
C ALA A 123 17.92 2.98 -2.71
N SER A 124 17.28 2.18 -1.87
CA SER A 124 15.99 1.51 -2.13
C SER A 124 15.07 2.37 -3.02
N ILE A 125 14.88 1.97 -4.27
CA ILE A 125 13.86 2.53 -5.15
C ILE A 125 12.57 1.80 -4.78
N ALA A 126 11.69 2.47 -4.01
CA ALA A 126 10.34 1.93 -3.87
C ALA A 126 9.72 1.87 -5.26
N THR A 127 9.25 0.68 -5.63
CA THR A 127 8.44 0.51 -6.83
C THR A 127 7.03 0.93 -6.43
N ALA A 128 6.65 2.18 -6.67
CA ALA A 128 5.40 2.79 -6.21
C ALA A 128 4.97 3.96 -7.10
N MET A 129 3.67 4.19 -7.27
CA MET A 129 3.17 5.41 -7.94
C MET A 129 3.35 6.67 -7.08
N MET A 130 3.37 6.51 -5.76
CA MET A 130 3.70 7.58 -4.81
C MET A 130 4.63 7.03 -3.74
N ASP A 131 5.78 7.68 -3.55
CA ASP A 131 6.83 7.27 -2.62
C ASP A 131 7.34 8.45 -1.78
N ILE A 132 7.01 8.44 -0.49
CA ILE A 132 7.44 9.46 0.49
C ILE A 132 8.67 9.07 1.30
N SER A 133 9.26 7.90 1.04
CA SER A 133 10.32 7.34 1.89
C SER A 133 11.63 8.13 1.85
N GLY A 134 11.80 9.03 0.88
CA GLY A 134 12.94 9.94 0.75
C GLY A 134 12.73 11.35 1.33
N ALA A 135 11.57 11.64 1.94
CA ALA A 135 11.23 12.97 2.49
C ALA A 135 11.71 13.13 3.94
N TYR A 136 12.98 13.48 4.13
CA TYR A 136 13.65 13.40 5.44
C TYR A 136 13.19 14.40 6.50
N LEU A 137 12.65 15.57 6.11
CA LEU A 137 12.14 16.59 7.05
C LEU A 137 10.61 16.57 7.19
N LEU A 138 9.95 15.55 6.63
CA LEU A 138 8.50 15.46 6.61
C LEU A 138 7.95 15.44 8.03
N THR A 139 6.95 16.27 8.30
CA THR A 139 6.25 16.34 9.60
C THR A 139 4.79 15.94 9.48
N ALA A 140 4.17 16.17 8.31
CA ALA A 140 2.77 15.85 8.07
C ALA A 140 2.51 15.46 6.61
N VAL A 141 1.60 14.50 6.43
CA VAL A 141 0.96 14.16 5.16
C VAL A 141 -0.55 14.22 5.41
N ASP A 142 -1.28 15.05 4.66
CA ASP A 142 -2.72 15.24 4.86
C ASP A 142 -3.50 15.19 3.55
N ASP A 143 -4.73 14.71 3.58
CA ASP A 143 -5.67 14.63 2.44
C ASP A 143 -5.01 14.15 1.13
N VAL A 144 -4.51 12.91 1.16
CA VAL A 144 -3.95 12.24 -0.02
C VAL A 144 -4.98 11.25 -0.55
N ARG A 145 -5.37 11.44 -1.81
CA ARG A 145 -6.27 10.54 -2.54
C ARG A 145 -5.54 9.86 -3.68
N ILE A 146 -5.67 8.54 -3.75
CA ILE A 146 -5.17 7.74 -4.89
C ILE A 146 -6.33 6.90 -5.42
N THR A 147 -6.67 7.09 -6.70
CA THR A 147 -7.80 6.42 -7.35
C THR A 147 -7.35 5.67 -8.59
N ILE A 148 -7.63 4.38 -8.67
CA ILE A 148 -7.29 3.51 -9.81
C ILE A 148 -8.58 2.89 -10.34
N VAL A 149 -8.89 3.11 -11.63
CA VAL A 149 -10.15 2.67 -12.25
C VAL A 149 -9.89 1.98 -13.58
N GLY A 150 -10.57 0.87 -13.84
CA GLY A 150 -10.58 0.23 -15.16
C GLY A 150 -9.19 -0.22 -15.64
N SER A 151 -8.23 -0.41 -14.74
CA SER A 151 -6.81 -0.54 -15.08
C SER A 151 -6.31 -1.97 -14.87
N SER A 152 -5.32 -2.36 -15.66
CA SER A 152 -4.66 -3.68 -15.58
C SER A 152 -3.16 -3.50 -15.37
N ILE A 153 -2.65 -3.90 -14.21
CA ILE A 153 -1.26 -3.68 -13.79
C ILE A 153 -0.64 -5.05 -13.47
N TYR A 154 0.36 -5.46 -14.24
CA TYR A 154 1.10 -6.70 -14.09
C TYR A 154 2.58 -6.40 -13.94
N LEU A 155 3.12 -6.58 -12.74
CA LEU A 155 4.53 -6.29 -12.45
C LEU A 155 5.23 -7.54 -11.97
N ASN A 156 6.32 -7.90 -12.65
CA ASN A 156 7.24 -8.93 -12.20
C ASN A 156 8.50 -8.26 -11.67
N VAL A 157 8.79 -8.45 -10.39
CA VAL A 157 9.86 -7.78 -9.68
C VAL A 157 10.90 -8.80 -9.24
N SER A 158 12.13 -8.64 -9.69
CA SER A 158 13.27 -9.44 -9.25
C SER A 158 14.11 -8.63 -8.27
N VAL A 159 14.29 -9.15 -7.05
CA VAL A 159 15.12 -8.56 -6.00
C VAL A 159 16.39 -9.37 -5.88
N ASN A 160 17.47 -8.86 -6.48
CA ASN A 160 18.78 -9.51 -6.52
C ASN A 160 19.86 -8.64 -5.86
N ALA A 161 19.56 -8.14 -4.66
CA ALA A 161 20.45 -7.24 -3.93
C ALA A 161 20.76 -7.79 -2.53
N THR A 162 22.05 -7.94 -2.23
CA THR A 162 22.53 -8.28 -0.89
C THR A 162 22.63 -6.99 -0.07
N TYR A 163 22.13 -7.00 1.17
CA TYR A 163 22.15 -5.84 2.09
C TYR A 163 21.33 -4.61 1.67
N VAL A 164 20.45 -4.72 0.68
CA VAL A 164 19.54 -3.63 0.30
C VAL A 164 18.13 -3.91 0.79
N THR A 165 17.57 -2.92 1.44
CA THR A 165 16.15 -2.88 1.80
C THR A 165 15.32 -2.81 0.54
N SER A 166 14.45 -3.79 0.36
CA SER A 166 13.60 -3.88 -0.82
C SER A 166 12.16 -3.52 -0.47
N ALA A 167 11.65 -2.47 -1.11
CA ALA A 167 10.28 -2.02 -0.98
C ALA A 167 9.54 -2.17 -2.31
N VAL A 168 8.66 -3.18 -2.37
CA VAL A 168 7.77 -3.42 -3.50
C VAL A 168 6.36 -3.07 -3.04
N ALA A 169 5.78 -1.98 -3.58
CA ALA A 169 4.43 -1.50 -3.29
C ALA A 169 3.92 -0.58 -4.42
N PRO A 170 3.67 -1.13 -5.62
CA PRO A 170 3.53 -0.36 -6.86
C PRO A 170 2.39 0.64 -6.88
N LEU A 171 1.35 0.46 -6.06
CA LEU A 171 0.27 1.44 -6.01
C LEU A 171 0.65 2.63 -5.14
N TRP A 172 1.12 2.39 -3.91
CA TRP A 172 1.62 3.46 -3.05
C TRP A 172 2.51 2.92 -1.95
N TYR A 173 3.55 3.70 -1.63
CA TYR A 173 4.51 3.45 -0.56
C TYR A 173 4.59 4.70 0.33
N LEU A 174 3.58 4.86 1.18
CA LEU A 174 3.46 6.01 2.09
C LEU A 174 4.09 5.68 3.45
N MET A 175 5.39 5.36 3.43
CA MET A 175 6.15 4.95 4.60
C MET A 175 7.09 6.09 5.02
N ALA A 176 6.71 6.82 6.07
CA ALA A 176 7.45 7.99 6.51
C ALA A 176 8.83 7.62 7.10
N PRO A 177 9.91 8.30 6.68
CA PRO A 177 11.26 8.04 7.19
C PRO A 177 11.58 8.84 8.46
N ALA A 178 10.84 9.92 8.75
CA ALA A 178 11.11 10.83 9.86
C ALA A 178 10.35 10.45 11.14
N ASN A 179 10.77 11.03 12.27
CA ASN A 179 10.14 10.81 13.58
C ASN A 179 8.99 11.79 13.83
N GLY A 180 7.90 11.32 14.44
CA GLY A 180 6.75 12.14 14.80
C GLY A 180 5.83 12.52 13.65
N VAL A 181 5.96 11.86 12.49
CA VAL A 181 5.13 12.16 11.31
C VAL A 181 3.69 11.76 11.56
N THR A 182 2.77 12.65 11.19
CA THR A 182 1.34 12.33 11.13
C THR A 182 0.90 12.19 9.68
N ILE A 183 0.38 11.02 9.32
CA ILE A 183 -0.31 10.78 8.05
C ILE A 183 -1.80 10.77 8.37
N SER A 184 -2.55 11.75 7.86
CA SER A 184 -3.99 11.89 8.08
C SER A 184 -4.78 11.92 6.78
N ALA A 185 -6.05 11.49 6.86
CA ALA A 185 -7.04 11.61 5.79
C ALA A 185 -6.60 10.96 4.46
N PHE A 186 -5.97 9.78 4.51
CA PHE A 186 -5.63 9.03 3.30
C PHE A 186 -6.86 8.29 2.75
N ASN A 187 -7.07 8.38 1.44
CA ASN A 187 -8.11 7.64 0.73
C ASN A 187 -7.56 6.92 -0.52
N GLY A 188 -7.48 5.59 -0.45
CA GLY A 188 -7.13 4.74 -1.58
C GLY A 188 -8.35 4.03 -2.17
N THR A 189 -8.61 4.19 -3.46
CA THR A 189 -9.71 3.49 -4.15
C THR A 189 -9.19 2.72 -5.35
N ILE A 190 -9.54 1.43 -5.43
CA ILE A 190 -9.28 0.56 -6.57
C ILE A 190 -10.60 0.00 -7.07
N GLN A 191 -10.95 0.31 -8.31
CA GLN A 191 -12.23 -0.05 -8.88
C GLN A 191 -12.09 -0.67 -10.27
N ASP A 192 -12.87 -1.73 -10.54
CA ASP A 192 -12.95 -2.37 -11.85
C ASP A 192 -11.57 -2.70 -12.46
N SER A 193 -10.60 -3.07 -11.61
CA SER A 193 -9.19 -3.17 -11.99
C SER A 193 -8.60 -4.55 -11.70
N ASN A 194 -7.52 -4.91 -12.39
CA ASN A 194 -6.73 -6.11 -12.14
C ASN A 194 -5.29 -5.73 -11.81
N VAL A 195 -4.83 -6.00 -10.59
CA VAL A 195 -3.46 -5.70 -10.16
C VAL A 195 -2.82 -7.00 -9.73
N SER A 196 -1.71 -7.36 -10.38
CA SER A 196 -0.95 -8.56 -10.10
C SER A 196 0.52 -8.23 -9.96
N ILE A 197 1.10 -8.67 -8.86
CA ILE A 197 2.52 -8.50 -8.58
C ILE A 197 3.12 -9.88 -8.33
N ALA A 198 4.16 -10.21 -9.07
CA ALA A 198 5.03 -11.34 -8.79
C ALA A 198 6.38 -10.81 -8.31
N VAL A 199 6.82 -11.24 -7.13
CA VAL A 199 8.09 -10.84 -6.54
C VAL A 199 8.96 -12.07 -6.36
N ASN A 200 10.16 -12.05 -6.92
CA ASN A 200 11.18 -13.07 -6.71
C ASN A 200 12.33 -12.47 -5.89
N ILE A 201 12.65 -13.09 -4.77
CA ILE A 201 13.68 -12.61 -3.84
C ILE A 201 14.84 -13.60 -3.82
N SER A 202 16.02 -13.13 -4.28
CA SER A 202 17.28 -13.88 -4.27
C SER A 202 18.37 -13.25 -3.40
N GLY A 203 18.08 -12.13 -2.73
CA GLY A 203 18.97 -11.40 -1.79
C GLY A 203 18.15 -10.57 -0.78
N ALA A 204 18.64 -10.34 0.44
CA ALA A 204 17.91 -9.55 1.44
C ALA A 204 18.81 -8.71 2.38
N SER A 205 18.29 -7.57 2.83
CA SER A 205 18.70 -6.87 4.06
C SER A 205 17.82 -7.29 5.25
N GLY A 206 18.12 -6.80 6.46
CA GLY A 206 17.47 -7.20 7.72
C GLY A 206 15.93 -7.11 7.72
N ALA A 207 15.30 -8.05 8.41
CA ALA A 207 13.87 -8.40 8.36
C ALA A 207 12.85 -7.25 8.55
N TYR A 208 13.21 -6.14 9.21
CA TYR A 208 12.24 -5.07 9.49
C TYR A 208 12.09 -4.04 8.38
N GLN A 209 12.99 -4.04 7.39
CA GLN A 209 12.99 -3.02 6.35
C GLN A 209 12.34 -3.50 5.05
N ASN A 210 12.29 -4.81 4.79
CA ASN A 210 11.67 -5.36 3.58
C ASN A 210 10.14 -5.18 3.62
N VAL A 211 9.59 -4.71 2.51
CA VAL A 211 8.14 -4.59 2.31
C VAL A 211 7.81 -5.23 0.98
N VAL A 212 6.96 -6.25 1.02
CA VAL A 212 6.39 -6.87 -0.18
C VAL A 212 4.87 -6.71 -0.08
N ALA A 213 4.34 -5.72 -0.79
CA ALA A 213 2.92 -5.46 -0.83
C ALA A 213 2.42 -4.95 -2.17
N ILE A 214 1.10 -4.88 -2.34
CA ILE A 214 0.52 -4.05 -3.41
C ILE A 214 0.58 -2.58 -3.02
N ALA A 215 0.30 -2.31 -1.74
CA ALA A 215 0.21 -0.98 -1.17
C ALA A 215 0.66 -0.99 0.30
N ALA A 216 1.41 0.03 0.71
CA ALA A 216 1.91 0.16 2.07
C ALA A 216 1.78 1.59 2.64
N LEU A 217 1.44 1.68 3.92
CA LEU A 217 1.39 2.93 4.69
C LEU A 217 2.02 2.72 6.08
N GLY A 218 2.70 3.74 6.61
CA GLY A 218 3.34 3.56 7.90
C GLY A 218 4.53 4.44 8.20
N THR A 219 5.36 3.94 9.12
CA THR A 219 6.66 4.53 9.47
C THR A 219 7.77 3.49 9.32
N LEU A 220 8.93 3.91 8.79
CA LEU A 220 10.04 3.00 8.52
C LEU A 220 10.90 2.69 9.74
N GLN A 221 11.18 3.70 10.57
CA GLN A 221 12.18 3.61 11.64
C GLN A 221 11.73 4.22 12.97
N TYR A 222 10.74 5.10 12.96
CA TYR A 222 10.38 5.94 14.11
C TYR A 222 8.90 5.89 14.45
N THR A 223 8.50 6.61 15.50
CA THR A 223 7.10 6.72 15.92
C THR A 223 6.38 7.72 15.02
N GLY A 224 5.09 7.48 14.79
CA GLY A 224 4.24 8.36 14.00
C GLY A 224 2.78 7.95 14.12
N ASN A 225 1.90 8.83 13.68
CA ASN A 225 0.47 8.64 13.75
C ASN A 225 -0.10 8.42 12.36
N MET A 226 -1.02 7.48 12.25
CA MET A 226 -1.85 7.26 11.08
C MET A 226 -3.32 7.42 11.47
N LEU A 227 -3.96 8.44 10.90
CA LEU A 227 -5.31 8.85 11.27
C LEU A 227 -6.21 8.85 10.03
N HIS A 228 -7.45 8.41 10.18
CA HIS A 228 -8.48 8.52 9.13
C HIS A 228 -8.04 7.92 7.80
N VAL A 229 -7.80 6.61 7.79
CA VAL A 229 -7.35 5.87 6.61
C VAL A 229 -8.52 5.11 6.01
N ALA A 230 -8.87 5.41 4.77
CA ALA A 230 -9.88 4.68 4.02
C ALA A 230 -9.24 3.97 2.83
N ILE A 231 -9.48 2.65 2.71
CA ILE A 231 -9.11 1.88 1.52
C ILE A 231 -10.34 1.13 1.03
N GLN A 232 -10.68 1.31 -0.25
CA GLN A 232 -11.83 0.69 -0.87
C GLN A 232 -11.43 -0.09 -2.13
N VAL A 233 -11.87 -1.36 -2.21
CA VAL A 233 -11.66 -2.23 -3.37
C VAL A 233 -13.00 -2.70 -3.94
N VAL A 234 -13.37 -2.22 -5.12
CA VAL A 234 -14.68 -2.49 -5.75
C VAL A 234 -14.48 -3.27 -7.05
N ASN A 235 -15.12 -4.43 -7.17
CA ASN A 235 -15.15 -5.25 -8.38
C ASN A 235 -13.75 -5.43 -9.03
N SER A 236 -12.73 -5.62 -8.20
CA SER A 236 -11.34 -5.66 -8.64
C SER A 236 -10.67 -6.97 -8.24
N THR A 237 -9.64 -7.39 -8.99
CA THR A 237 -8.81 -8.55 -8.66
C THR A 237 -7.42 -8.08 -8.26
N LEU A 238 -6.99 -8.42 -7.05
CA LEU A 238 -5.67 -8.10 -6.52
C LEU A 238 -4.91 -9.39 -6.22
N SER A 239 -3.75 -9.57 -6.82
CA SER A 239 -2.92 -10.76 -6.69
C SER A 239 -1.50 -10.42 -6.28
N LEU A 240 -0.99 -11.08 -5.25
CA LEU A 240 0.40 -11.00 -4.82
C LEU A 240 1.01 -12.39 -4.80
N THR A 241 2.06 -12.59 -5.57
CA THR A 241 2.87 -13.81 -5.54
C THR A 241 4.26 -13.44 -5.06
N MET A 242 4.74 -14.10 -4.02
CA MET A 242 6.12 -13.98 -3.56
C MET A 242 6.78 -15.35 -3.61
N LYS A 243 7.94 -15.41 -4.26
CA LYS A 243 8.83 -16.57 -4.21
C LYS A 243 10.15 -16.16 -3.61
N SER A 244 10.57 -16.87 -2.58
CA SER A 244 11.89 -16.74 -1.98
C SER A 244 12.50 -18.13 -1.82
N ALA A 245 13.69 -18.32 -2.37
CA ALA A 245 14.47 -19.55 -2.18
C ALA A 245 15.59 -19.31 -1.18
N ALA A 246 15.80 -20.22 -0.24
CA ALA A 246 17.02 -20.24 0.55
C ALA A 246 18.18 -20.55 -0.40
N HIS A 247 19.14 -19.63 -0.50
CA HIS A 247 20.40 -19.88 -1.19
C HIS A 247 21.45 -20.24 -0.12
N PRO A 248 22.38 -21.18 -0.36
CA PRO A 248 23.37 -21.62 0.64
C PRO A 248 24.21 -20.48 1.25
N ASN A 249 24.33 -19.37 0.53
CA ASN A 249 25.10 -18.19 0.92
C ASN A 249 24.25 -16.94 1.23
N VAL A 250 22.92 -17.04 1.26
CA VAL A 250 22.03 -15.90 1.50
C VAL A 250 21.01 -16.25 2.59
N THR A 251 21.05 -15.50 3.68
CA THR A 251 20.04 -15.59 4.73
C THR A 251 18.73 -14.98 4.24
N TYR A 252 17.69 -15.81 4.18
CA TYR A 252 16.33 -15.31 4.00
C TYR A 252 15.90 -14.49 5.22
N ASN A 253 15.32 -13.31 4.96
CA ASN A 253 14.77 -12.45 6.00
C ASN A 253 13.28 -12.26 5.77
N ALA A 254 12.50 -12.39 6.85
CA ALA A 254 11.05 -12.26 6.84
C ALA A 254 10.61 -10.95 6.16
N ALA A 255 9.62 -11.04 5.28
CA ALA A 255 9.06 -9.92 4.51
C ALA A 255 7.58 -9.66 4.82
N ASN A 256 6.88 -10.60 5.47
CA ASN A 256 5.44 -10.55 5.78
C ASN A 256 4.60 -10.01 4.60
N PRO A 257 4.54 -10.75 3.48
CA PRO A 257 3.87 -10.28 2.27
C PRO A 257 2.38 -10.01 2.49
N ALA A 258 1.89 -8.86 2.03
CA ALA A 258 0.48 -8.49 2.20
C ALA A 258 -0.10 -7.75 0.99
N ILE A 259 -1.39 -7.86 0.68
CA ILE A 259 -1.99 -6.96 -0.33
C ILE A 259 -1.87 -5.50 0.15
N PHE A 260 -2.34 -5.24 1.38
CA PHE A 260 -2.24 -3.95 2.06
C PHE A 260 -1.50 -4.11 3.37
N ASN A 261 -0.42 -3.34 3.54
CA ASN A 261 0.43 -3.36 4.73
C ASN A 261 0.39 -2.00 5.44
N LEU A 262 -0.19 -1.96 6.64
CA LEU A 262 -0.20 -0.78 7.50
C LEU A 262 0.64 -1.09 8.73
N ARG A 263 1.82 -0.48 8.85
CA ARG A 263 2.73 -0.81 9.97
C ARG A 263 3.51 0.38 10.53
N SER A 264 3.90 0.26 11.79
CA SER A 264 4.93 1.10 12.41
C SER A 264 6.14 0.27 12.83
N ALA A 265 7.30 0.93 12.92
CA ALA A 265 8.52 0.36 13.49
C ALA A 265 8.41 0.06 15.00
N GLN A 266 7.60 0.79 15.77
CA GLN A 266 7.42 0.59 17.21
C GLN A 266 6.15 -0.20 17.54
N GLN A 267 6.14 -1.49 17.21
CA GLN A 267 5.09 -2.42 17.67
C GLN A 267 5.38 -2.84 19.13
N GLY A 268 4.34 -3.08 19.92
CA GLY A 268 4.45 -3.63 21.28
C GLY A 268 4.96 -2.67 22.37
N SER A 269 5.24 -1.40 22.05
CA SER A 269 5.68 -0.38 23.03
C SER A 269 4.49 0.25 23.77
N SER A 270 4.65 0.55 25.06
CA SER A 270 3.67 1.26 25.90
C SER A 270 3.99 2.75 26.09
N THR A 271 5.19 3.21 25.70
CA THR A 271 5.68 4.58 25.90
C THR A 271 6.00 5.25 24.56
N ALA A 272 5.28 6.33 24.23
CA ALA A 272 5.30 7.03 22.93
C ALA A 272 4.88 6.18 21.71
N ALA A 273 3.73 5.52 21.83
CA ALA A 273 3.23 4.57 20.83
C ALA A 273 2.82 5.23 19.50
N ALA A 274 3.24 4.63 18.39
CA ALA A 274 2.65 4.91 17.09
C ALA A 274 1.17 4.53 17.10
N VAL A 275 0.31 5.46 16.69
CA VAL A 275 -1.14 5.31 16.72
C VAL A 275 -1.67 5.03 15.33
N LEU A 276 -2.57 4.06 15.22
CA LEU A 276 -3.46 3.89 14.08
C LEU A 276 -4.91 4.10 14.55
N GLN A 277 -5.58 5.10 14.00
CA GLN A 277 -6.94 5.45 14.42
C GLN A 277 -7.86 5.78 13.24
N GLY A 278 -9.11 5.31 13.33
CA GLY A 278 -10.16 5.67 12.37
C GLY A 278 -9.90 5.05 11.01
N VAL A 279 -9.77 3.73 10.96
CA VAL A 279 -9.44 3.00 9.73
C VAL A 279 -10.70 2.33 9.18
N ALA A 280 -10.95 2.48 7.88
CA ALA A 280 -12.01 1.80 7.15
C ALA A 280 -11.42 1.05 5.94
N LEU A 281 -11.37 -0.28 6.02
CA LEU A 281 -10.90 -1.15 4.95
C LEU A 281 -12.10 -1.89 4.37
N THR A 282 -12.44 -1.61 3.11
CA THR A 282 -13.68 -2.11 2.52
C THR A 282 -13.44 -2.84 1.21
N SER A 283 -14.17 -3.93 0.99
CA SER A 283 -14.22 -4.60 -0.30
C SER A 283 -15.66 -4.94 -0.69
N SER A 284 -15.99 -4.81 -1.98
CA SER A 284 -17.35 -5.07 -2.48
C SER A 284 -17.38 -5.42 -3.97
N GLY A 285 -18.54 -5.82 -4.47
CA GLY A 285 -18.78 -5.99 -5.91
C GLY A 285 -18.10 -7.22 -6.51
N GLY A 286 -17.91 -8.30 -5.75
CA GLY A 286 -17.23 -9.50 -6.24
C GLY A 286 -15.71 -9.37 -6.34
N SER A 287 -15.12 -8.43 -5.59
CA SER A 287 -13.67 -8.27 -5.49
C SER A 287 -12.97 -9.58 -5.11
N ARG A 288 -11.78 -9.81 -5.68
CA ARG A 288 -11.01 -11.03 -5.49
C ARG A 288 -9.60 -10.72 -5.00
N PHE A 289 -9.13 -11.45 -4.01
CA PHE A 289 -7.79 -11.31 -3.45
C PHE A 289 -7.08 -12.65 -3.49
N PHE A 290 -5.88 -12.68 -4.07
CA PHE A 290 -5.06 -13.89 -4.17
C PHE A 290 -3.67 -13.60 -3.61
N VAL A 291 -3.22 -14.40 -2.66
CA VAL A 291 -1.87 -14.31 -2.12
C VAL A 291 -1.24 -15.69 -2.21
N HIS A 292 -0.12 -15.80 -2.91
CA HIS A 292 0.67 -17.03 -2.95
C HIS A 292 2.08 -16.74 -2.46
N VAL A 293 2.55 -17.52 -1.49
CA VAL A 293 3.86 -17.32 -0.88
C VAL A 293 4.60 -18.63 -0.81
N GLU A 294 5.72 -18.68 -1.50
CA GLU A 294 6.72 -19.73 -1.41
C GLU A 294 7.91 -19.18 -0.63
N ALA A 295 8.13 -19.68 0.60
CA ALA A 295 9.20 -19.22 1.49
C ALA A 295 9.96 -20.40 2.12
N PRO A 296 11.23 -20.24 2.55
CA PRO A 296 12.01 -21.30 3.16
C PRO A 296 11.40 -21.88 4.44
N SER A 297 11.78 -23.11 4.82
CA SER A 297 11.32 -23.81 6.05
C SER A 297 11.77 -23.17 7.36
N THR A 298 12.56 -22.10 7.29
CA THR A 298 12.98 -21.28 8.44
C THR A 298 12.16 -20.00 8.56
N SER A 299 11.24 -19.76 7.61
CA SER A 299 10.42 -18.54 7.56
C SER A 299 9.35 -18.52 8.65
N SER A 300 9.23 -17.37 9.30
CA SER A 300 8.10 -17.03 10.17
C SER A 300 7.14 -16.04 9.51
N ASP A 301 7.18 -15.89 8.19
CA ASP A 301 6.35 -14.92 7.48
C ASP A 301 4.87 -15.16 7.70
N ILE A 302 4.12 -14.06 7.71
CA ILE A 302 2.67 -14.07 7.70
C ILE A 302 2.21 -13.44 6.40
N ALA A 303 1.61 -14.28 5.54
CA ALA A 303 0.98 -13.85 4.30
C ALA A 303 -0.42 -13.33 4.60
N SER A 304 -0.76 -12.14 4.12
CA SER A 304 -2.08 -11.57 4.39
C SER A 304 -2.71 -10.72 3.29
N ILE A 305 -3.99 -10.43 3.42
CA ILE A 305 -4.61 -9.39 2.58
C ILE A 305 -4.52 -8.05 3.29
N TRP A 306 -4.93 -7.99 4.56
CA TRP A 306 -4.84 -6.79 5.38
C TRP A 306 -3.93 -7.06 6.58
N SER A 307 -2.74 -6.45 6.63
CA SER A 307 -1.85 -6.50 7.80
C SER A 307 -1.83 -5.14 8.50
N LEU A 308 -2.15 -5.13 9.80
CA LEU A 308 -2.18 -3.93 10.63
C LEU A 308 -1.30 -4.14 11.86
N ARG A 309 -0.22 -3.35 11.98
CA ARG A 309 0.77 -3.51 13.05
C ARG A 309 1.21 -2.19 13.66
N PHE A 310 0.56 -1.78 14.74
CA PHE A 310 0.82 -0.54 15.48
C PHE A 310 0.77 -0.80 16.98
N ALA A 311 1.47 0.02 17.78
CA ALA A 311 1.42 -0.07 19.23
C ALA A 311 0.04 0.31 19.80
N VAL A 312 -0.64 1.32 19.23
CA VAL A 312 -2.01 1.68 19.62
C VAL A 312 -2.91 1.63 18.41
N MET A 313 -3.99 0.87 18.49
CA MET A 313 -4.98 0.73 17.42
C MET A 313 -6.39 1.05 17.93
N ARG A 314 -7.10 1.95 17.25
CA ARG A 314 -8.45 2.37 17.63
C ARG A 314 -9.37 2.53 16.43
N ASP A 315 -10.64 2.22 16.62
CA ASP A 315 -11.70 2.51 15.66
C ASP A 315 -11.37 1.92 14.26
N ILE A 316 -11.08 0.62 14.24
CA ILE A 316 -10.69 -0.12 13.03
C ILE A 316 -11.91 -0.89 12.53
N VAL A 317 -12.32 -0.62 11.29
CA VAL A 317 -13.41 -1.31 10.61
C VAL A 317 -12.88 -1.99 9.36
N VAL A 318 -13.08 -3.30 9.27
CA VAL A 318 -12.88 -4.09 8.05
C VAL A 318 -14.22 -4.61 7.60
N ASP A 319 -14.64 -4.28 6.38
CA ASP A 319 -15.94 -4.65 5.83
C ASP A 319 -15.80 -5.31 4.46
N LEU A 320 -16.05 -6.62 4.41
CA LEU A 320 -15.98 -7.45 3.22
C LEU A 320 -17.40 -7.83 2.80
N GLN A 321 -17.83 -7.40 1.61
CA GLN A 321 -19.23 -7.51 1.18
C GLN A 321 -19.39 -8.09 -0.22
N ARG A 322 -20.62 -8.52 -0.54
CA ARG A 322 -21.11 -8.77 -1.91
C ARG A 322 -20.24 -9.78 -2.70
N ASN A 323 -20.11 -11.00 -2.20
CA ASN A 323 -19.39 -12.08 -2.88
C ASN A 323 -17.87 -11.85 -3.05
N THR A 324 -17.23 -11.13 -2.11
CA THR A 324 -15.77 -11.05 -2.06
C THR A 324 -15.16 -12.46 -1.94
N VAL A 325 -14.15 -12.75 -2.75
CA VAL A 325 -13.38 -13.99 -2.68
C VAL A 325 -11.96 -13.67 -2.23
N ALA A 326 -11.46 -14.39 -1.25
CA ALA A 326 -10.08 -14.26 -0.80
C ALA A 326 -9.43 -15.62 -0.65
N SER A 327 -8.27 -15.79 -1.28
CA SER A 327 -7.50 -17.02 -1.29
C SER A 327 -6.06 -16.74 -0.89
N ILE A 328 -5.55 -17.44 0.11
CA ILE A 328 -4.15 -17.37 0.52
C ILE A 328 -3.56 -18.76 0.52
N ASP A 329 -2.44 -18.94 -0.15
CA ASP A 329 -1.71 -20.19 -0.23
C ASP A 329 -0.26 -19.93 0.18
N THR A 330 0.15 -20.50 1.30
CA THR A 330 1.55 -20.49 1.74
C THR A 330 2.12 -21.89 1.59
N VAL A 331 3.31 -21.99 1.03
CA VAL A 331 4.01 -23.26 0.84
C VAL A 331 5.47 -23.11 1.24
N CYS A 332 6.07 -24.23 1.63
CA CYS A 332 7.50 -24.30 1.85
C CYS A 332 8.22 -24.36 0.50
N GLY A 333 9.15 -23.44 0.26
CA GLY A 333 9.98 -23.35 -0.95
C GLY A 333 11.45 -23.67 -0.72
N GLY A 334 12.09 -24.30 -1.72
CA GLY A 334 13.52 -24.64 -1.72
C GLY A 334 13.84 -26.07 -1.29
N ASP A 335 15.12 -26.45 -1.41
CA ASP A 335 15.58 -27.83 -1.22
C ASP A 335 15.51 -28.30 0.26
N GLU A 336 15.62 -27.37 1.21
CA GLU A 336 15.61 -27.64 2.66
C GLU A 336 14.21 -28.06 3.20
N CYS A 337 13.15 -27.82 2.42
CA CYS A 337 11.78 -28.20 2.74
C CYS A 337 11.55 -29.71 2.73
N ARG A 338 12.50 -30.51 2.22
CA ARG A 338 12.39 -31.98 2.16
C ARG A 338 12.94 -32.70 3.37
N THR A 339 13.78 -32.06 4.19
CA THR A 339 14.64 -32.79 5.15
C THR A 339 14.45 -32.40 6.61
N THR A 340 13.72 -31.33 6.91
CA THR A 340 13.74 -30.74 8.26
C THR A 340 12.34 -30.43 8.76
N LEU A 341 11.87 -31.19 9.76
CA LEU A 341 10.70 -30.85 10.59
C LEU A 341 11.07 -29.66 11.50
N VAL A 342 11.28 -28.48 10.94
CA VAL A 342 11.45 -27.25 11.73
C VAL A 342 10.08 -26.60 11.89
N SER A 343 9.78 -26.17 13.11
CA SER A 343 8.50 -25.62 13.57
C SER A 343 8.07 -24.28 12.95
N ASN A 344 8.84 -23.75 11.98
CA ASN A 344 8.70 -22.39 11.48
C ASN A 344 8.28 -22.43 10.01
N TYR A 345 6.97 -22.55 9.79
CA TYR A 345 6.37 -22.45 8.47
C TYR A 345 5.62 -21.11 8.31
N PRO A 346 5.56 -20.54 7.09
CA PRO A 346 4.80 -19.34 6.83
C PRO A 346 3.32 -19.56 7.12
N SER A 347 2.69 -18.56 7.72
CA SER A 347 1.28 -18.57 8.14
C SER A 347 0.45 -17.74 7.17
N ALA A 348 -0.86 -18.01 7.09
CA ALA A 348 -1.77 -17.29 6.20
C ALA A 348 -2.94 -16.64 6.97
N ARG A 349 -3.27 -15.37 6.67
CA ARG A 349 -4.29 -14.55 7.36
C ARG A 349 -5.08 -13.66 6.40
N ILE A 350 -6.41 -13.64 6.42
CA ILE A 350 -7.17 -12.63 5.63
C ILE A 350 -6.99 -11.25 6.24
N VAL A 351 -7.24 -11.13 7.54
CA VAL A 351 -6.98 -9.91 8.33
C VAL A 351 -6.10 -10.26 9.51
N GLU A 352 -4.99 -9.55 9.61
CA GLU A 352 -4.03 -9.64 10.70
C GLU A 352 -3.97 -8.32 11.45
N ILE A 353 -4.25 -8.37 12.75
CA ILE A 353 -4.02 -7.27 13.69
C ILE A 353 -3.03 -7.78 14.74
N GLU A 354 -1.81 -7.21 14.74
CA GLU A 354 -0.71 -7.68 15.59
C GLU A 354 0.00 -6.52 16.32
N GLY A 355 0.47 -6.81 17.55
CA GLY A 355 1.50 -6.00 18.20
C GLY A 355 0.98 -4.73 18.87
N ALA A 356 -0.32 -4.60 19.10
CA ALA A 356 -0.89 -3.46 19.82
C ALA A 356 -0.78 -3.62 21.34
N SER A 357 -0.05 -2.75 22.02
CA SER A 357 -0.17 -2.63 23.48
C SER A 357 -1.61 -2.23 23.88
N ILE A 358 -2.30 -1.43 23.05
CA ILE A 358 -3.70 -1.05 23.27
C ILE A 358 -4.51 -1.19 21.97
N ALA A 359 -5.59 -1.96 22.02
CA ALA A 359 -6.54 -2.15 20.93
C ALA A 359 -7.98 -1.88 21.41
N SER A 360 -8.74 -1.05 20.68
CA SER A 360 -10.13 -0.75 21.04
C SER A 360 -11.01 -0.43 19.83
N ASN A 361 -12.29 -0.77 19.92
CA ASN A 361 -13.33 -0.50 18.93
C ASN A 361 -12.99 -1.09 17.55
N HIS A 362 -12.70 -2.39 17.51
CA HIS A 362 -12.45 -3.10 16.26
C HIS A 362 -13.70 -3.86 15.77
N SER A 363 -13.98 -3.79 14.48
CA SER A 363 -15.08 -4.54 13.86
C SER A 363 -14.62 -5.14 12.54
N ILE A 364 -14.77 -6.46 12.41
CA ILE A 364 -14.62 -7.16 11.14
C ILE A 364 -16.01 -7.66 10.72
N ARG A 365 -16.45 -7.29 9.53
CA ARG A 365 -17.73 -7.70 8.94
C ARG A 365 -17.43 -8.42 7.64
N ALA A 366 -17.96 -9.61 7.49
CA ALA A 366 -17.84 -10.41 6.27
C ALA A 366 -19.19 -10.98 5.90
N HIS A 367 -19.77 -10.48 4.80
CA HIS A 367 -21.12 -10.85 4.36
C HIS A 367 -21.09 -11.47 2.96
N GLY A 368 -21.49 -12.73 2.87
CA GLY A 368 -21.54 -13.48 1.62
C GLY A 368 -20.16 -13.65 0.98
N CYS A 369 -19.09 -13.74 1.78
CA CYS A 369 -17.72 -13.89 1.29
C CYS A 369 -17.30 -15.37 1.20
N THR A 370 -16.31 -15.67 0.37
CA THR A 370 -15.66 -16.99 0.28
C THR A 370 -14.18 -16.86 0.61
N PHE A 371 -13.72 -17.65 1.58
CA PHE A 371 -12.32 -17.69 1.99
C PHE A 371 -11.73 -19.07 1.74
N SER A 372 -10.54 -19.11 1.15
CA SER A 372 -9.72 -20.31 1.00
C SER A 372 -8.34 -20.02 1.56
N ILE A 373 -7.91 -20.78 2.56
CA ILE A 373 -6.61 -20.60 3.18
C ILE A 373 -5.92 -21.96 3.20
N ASN A 374 -4.77 -22.03 2.55
CA ASN A 374 -3.89 -23.19 2.57
C ASN A 374 -2.56 -22.75 3.18
N SER A 375 -2.13 -23.43 4.23
CA SER A 375 -0.90 -23.09 4.95
C SER A 375 -0.38 -24.31 5.71
N PRO A 376 0.94 -24.60 5.67
CA PRO A 376 1.55 -25.66 6.46
C PRO A 376 1.50 -25.43 7.98
N LYS A 377 1.27 -24.18 8.42
CA LYS A 377 1.00 -23.80 9.83
C LYS A 377 -0.47 -23.37 10.01
N GLU A 378 -0.88 -23.09 11.25
CA GLU A 378 -2.16 -22.46 11.63
C GLU A 378 -2.74 -21.57 10.51
N ALA A 379 -3.90 -21.95 9.99
CA ALA A 379 -4.64 -21.19 8.98
C ALA A 379 -5.78 -20.42 9.67
N LEU A 380 -5.55 -19.14 9.98
CA LEU A 380 -6.52 -18.31 10.69
C LEU A 380 -7.07 -17.25 9.75
N VAL A 381 -8.39 -17.17 9.61
CA VAL A 381 -9.03 -16.17 8.74
C VAL A 381 -8.83 -14.76 9.30
N PHE A 382 -9.08 -14.57 10.59
CA PHE A 382 -8.98 -13.29 11.28
C PHE A 382 -8.20 -13.46 12.58
N THR A 383 -7.23 -12.59 12.84
CA THR A 383 -6.42 -12.67 14.06
C THR A 383 -6.24 -11.34 14.75
N TRP A 384 -6.39 -11.37 16.07
CA TRP A 384 -5.86 -10.39 17.01
C TRP A 384 -4.81 -11.08 17.87
N GLN A 385 -3.55 -10.68 17.74
CA GLN A 385 -2.44 -11.30 18.47
C GLN A 385 -1.53 -10.26 19.11
N ASN A 386 -0.85 -10.68 20.18
CA ASN A 386 0.14 -9.88 20.90
C ASN A 386 -0.43 -8.54 21.40
N CYS A 387 -1.68 -8.58 21.90
CA CYS A 387 -2.34 -7.42 22.47
C CYS A 387 -2.38 -7.46 24.00
N GLN A 388 -1.79 -6.44 24.64
CA GLN A 388 -1.79 -6.36 26.11
C GLN A 388 -3.15 -5.93 26.67
N ARG A 389 -3.85 -5.01 25.99
CA ARG A 389 -5.17 -4.51 26.40
C ARG A 389 -6.12 -4.44 25.22
N LEU A 390 -7.17 -5.26 25.25
CA LEU A 390 -8.26 -5.28 24.28
C LEU A 390 -9.58 -4.94 24.96
N SER A 391 -10.21 -3.80 24.64
CA SER A 391 -11.44 -3.35 25.32
C SER A 391 -12.73 -3.61 24.54
N SER A 392 -12.68 -3.66 23.21
CA SER A 392 -13.85 -3.95 22.36
C SER A 392 -13.40 -4.44 20.97
N ALA A 393 -13.75 -5.68 20.65
CA ALA A 393 -13.55 -6.27 19.33
C ALA A 393 -14.77 -7.11 18.96
N SER A 394 -15.19 -7.01 17.71
CA SER A 394 -16.32 -7.76 17.14
C SER A 394 -15.93 -8.36 15.79
N ALA A 395 -16.40 -9.58 15.54
CA ALA A 395 -16.35 -10.20 14.23
C ALA A 395 -17.74 -10.74 13.91
N HIS A 396 -18.35 -10.26 12.83
CA HIS A 396 -19.63 -10.74 12.32
C HIS A 396 -19.41 -11.37 10.95
N ILE A 397 -19.72 -12.67 10.83
CA ILE A 397 -19.43 -13.44 9.63
C ILE A 397 -20.66 -14.21 9.18
N GLU A 398 -21.13 -13.91 7.97
CA GLU A 398 -22.27 -14.54 7.33
C GLU A 398 -21.78 -15.31 6.09
N TYR A 399 -21.55 -16.62 6.26
CA TYR A 399 -20.89 -17.47 5.28
C TYR A 399 -21.83 -18.06 4.24
N ARG A 400 -21.31 -18.24 3.02
CA ARG A 400 -21.89 -19.10 1.98
C ARG A 400 -20.86 -20.18 1.59
N ARG A 401 -20.75 -21.24 2.43
CA ARG A 401 -19.96 -22.47 2.22
C ARG A 401 -18.42 -22.34 2.32
N VAL A 402 -17.80 -23.20 3.13
CA VAL A 402 -16.34 -23.46 3.18
C VAL A 402 -16.10 -24.83 2.55
N CYS A 403 -15.30 -24.91 1.48
CA CYS A 403 -14.87 -26.19 0.90
C CYS A 403 -13.35 -26.26 0.93
N GLY A 404 -12.82 -27.12 1.80
CA GLY A 404 -11.40 -27.34 2.06
C GLY A 404 -11.25 -27.91 3.47
N THR A 405 -10.30 -28.82 3.70
CA THR A 405 -9.99 -29.37 5.03
C THR A 405 -9.77 -28.23 6.02
N VAL A 406 -10.77 -27.99 6.86
CA VAL A 406 -10.78 -26.91 7.84
C VAL A 406 -9.82 -27.29 8.96
N GLY A 407 -8.61 -26.74 8.93
CA GLY A 407 -7.90 -26.43 10.16
C GLY A 407 -8.67 -25.29 10.81
N ASP A 408 -9.42 -25.61 11.86
CA ASP A 408 -10.18 -24.74 12.75
C ASP A 408 -10.28 -23.22 12.43
N ILE A 409 -11.52 -22.74 12.25
CA ILE A 409 -11.83 -21.31 12.31
C ILE A 409 -11.74 -20.87 13.79
N TRP A 410 -10.56 -20.45 14.25
CA TRP A 410 -10.42 -19.87 15.59
C TRP A 410 -10.67 -18.35 15.56
N VAL A 411 -11.79 -17.93 16.16
CA VAL A 411 -12.00 -16.53 16.57
C VAL A 411 -11.44 -16.38 17.98
N GLY A 412 -10.20 -15.92 18.07
CA GLY A 412 -9.55 -15.45 19.30
C GLY A 412 -8.87 -16.53 20.16
N ARG A 413 -7.55 -16.39 20.36
CA ARG A 413 -6.89 -16.88 21.57
C ARG A 413 -6.68 -15.72 22.53
N ARG A 414 -7.27 -15.81 23.71
CA ARG A 414 -6.70 -15.17 24.91
C ARG A 414 -5.44 -15.97 25.27
N PHE A 415 -4.34 -15.29 25.54
CA PHE A 415 -3.30 -15.84 26.41
C PHE A 415 -3.17 -14.94 27.64
N HIS A 416 -3.14 -15.61 28.79
CA HIS A 416 -2.91 -15.03 30.11
C HIS A 416 -1.50 -14.45 30.21
N GLY A 417 -1.39 -13.30 30.88
CA GLY A 417 -0.15 -12.60 31.20
C GLY A 417 -0.47 -11.18 31.63
#